data_AF-A0A9D1JIH0-F1
#
_entry.id   AF-A0A9D1JIH0-F1
#
_cell.length_a   1.000
_cell.length_b   1.000
_cell.length_c   1.000
_cell.angle_alpha   90.00
_cell.angle_beta   90.00
_cell.angle_gamma   90.00
#
_symmetry.space_group_name_H-M   'P 1'
#
loop_
_entity.id
_entity.type
_entity.pdbx_description
1 polymer ?
#
loop_
_entity_poly.entity_id
_entity_poly.type
_entity_poly.pdbx_seq_one_letter_code
_entity_poly.pdbx_strand_id
1 'polypeptide(L)'
;MALSAPKEVGGRRYTGFNLLSEETIKTLKVISSGEFLLNGFNNRCIRQRLYEDSSSPKVIGKTTRLLAKLKAHGIIKKVPRKNRYYLTSRGREVTNTLLLFLGKELLNAS
;
A
#
# COMPACT_ATOMS: atom_id res chain seq x y z
N MET A 1 4.63 9.43 13.61
CA MET A 1 5.58 9.86 12.56
C MET A 1 4.94 9.63 11.19
N ALA A 2 4.64 10.74 10.50
CA ALA A 2 3.58 10.88 9.51
C ALA A 2 3.83 10.14 8.19
N LEU A 3 2.85 9.37 7.71
CA LEU A 3 2.87 8.76 6.37
C LEU A 3 2.92 9.77 5.24
N SER A 4 2.47 10.99 5.50
CA SER A 4 2.50 12.13 4.59
C SER A 4 3.87 12.80 4.48
N ALA A 5 4.76 12.57 5.44
CA ALA A 5 6.13 13.09 5.38
C ALA A 5 7.03 12.18 4.53
N PRO A 6 8.05 12.70 3.85
CA PRO A 6 9.08 11.88 3.21
C PRO A 6 9.87 11.07 4.25
N LYS A 7 10.45 9.96 3.81
CA LYS A 7 11.29 9.08 4.64
C LYS A 7 12.53 8.63 3.90
N GLU A 8 13.67 8.64 4.57
CA GLU A 8 14.93 8.14 4.03
C GLU A 8 15.26 6.76 4.62
N VAL A 9 15.68 5.83 3.76
CA VAL A 9 16.11 4.49 4.15
C VAL A 9 17.31 4.08 3.31
N GLY A 10 18.45 3.82 3.95
CA GLY A 10 19.67 3.37 3.27
C GLY A 10 20.15 4.33 2.17
N GLY A 11 20.17 5.63 2.45
CA GLY A 11 20.58 6.67 1.50
C GLY A 11 19.57 6.95 0.36
N ARG A 12 18.41 6.28 0.35
CA ARG A 12 17.34 6.52 -0.62
C ARG A 12 16.15 7.23 0.01
N ARG A 13 15.77 8.36 -0.58
CA ARG A 13 14.57 9.13 -0.19
C ARG A 13 13.31 8.56 -0.85
N TYR A 14 12.26 8.39 -0.03
CA TYR A 14 10.92 8.02 -0.44
C TYR A 14 9.96 9.14 -0.07
N THR A 15 9.11 9.57 -1.00
CA THR A 15 8.10 10.60 -0.74
C THR A 15 7.04 10.12 0.26
N GLY A 16 6.31 11.05 0.87
CA GLY A 16 5.13 10.74 1.68
C GLY A 16 3.90 10.39 0.83
N PHE A 17 2.87 9.82 1.44
CA PHE A 17 1.59 9.52 0.81
C PHE A 17 0.61 10.68 0.94
N ASN A 18 -0.12 10.99 -0.14
CA ASN A 18 -1.33 11.80 -0.04
C ASN A 18 -2.46 10.88 0.45
N LEU A 19 -2.74 10.92 1.75
CA LEU A 19 -3.66 9.99 2.42
C LEU A 19 -5.11 10.06 1.91
N LEU A 20 -5.51 11.19 1.34
CA LEU A 20 -6.85 11.42 0.79
C LEU A 20 -6.94 11.20 -0.72
N SER A 21 -5.83 10.89 -1.39
CA SER A 21 -5.86 10.57 -2.82
C SER A 21 -6.53 9.23 -3.08
N GLU A 22 -7.32 9.16 -4.16
CA GLU A 22 -7.97 7.93 -4.61
C GLU A 22 -6.97 6.79 -4.81
N GLU A 23 -5.79 7.08 -5.37
CA GLU A 23 -4.74 6.07 -5.58
C GLU A 23 -4.26 5.47 -4.26
N THR A 24 -4.08 6.29 -3.22
CA THR A 24 -3.66 5.80 -1.90
C THR A 24 -4.78 5.00 -1.25
N ILE A 25 -6.02 5.50 -1.30
CA ILE A 25 -7.19 4.80 -0.75
C ILE A 25 -7.37 3.43 -1.43
N LYS A 26 -7.32 3.38 -2.77
CA LYS A 26 -7.42 2.13 -3.55
C LYS A 26 -6.29 1.17 -3.18
N THR A 27 -5.07 1.67 -3.04
CA THR A 27 -3.92 0.85 -2.60
C THR A 27 -4.16 0.24 -1.22
N LEU A 28 -4.59 1.05 -0.25
CA LEU A 28 -4.84 0.61 1.12
C LEU A 28 -5.94 -0.45 1.17
N LYS A 29 -7.07 -0.23 0.47
CA LYS A 29 -8.15 -1.23 0.33
C LYS A 29 -7.67 -2.55 -0.25
N VAL A 30 -6.83 -2.50 -1.28
CA VAL A 30 -6.30 -3.71 -1.94
C VAL A 30 -5.40 -4.49 -0.99
N ILE A 31 -4.43 -3.83 -0.35
CA ILE A 31 -3.47 -4.51 0.54
C ILE A 31 -4.11 -5.04 1.83
N SER A 32 -5.24 -4.49 2.26
CA SER A 32 -6.00 -4.94 3.44
C SER A 32 -7.00 -6.06 3.16
N SER A 33 -7.10 -6.57 1.92
CA SER A 33 -8.02 -7.67 1.61
C SER A 33 -7.70 -8.94 2.39
N GLY A 34 -8.73 -9.67 2.84
CA GLY A 34 -8.57 -10.84 3.71
C GLY A 34 -7.68 -11.94 3.12
N GLU A 35 -7.71 -12.14 1.80
CA GLU A 35 -6.84 -13.08 1.08
C GLU A 35 -5.34 -12.78 1.30
N PHE A 36 -4.98 -11.50 1.32
CA PHE A 36 -3.61 -11.03 1.49
C PHE A 36 -3.14 -11.08 2.93
N LEU A 37 -4.06 -11.13 3.90
CA LEU A 37 -3.72 -11.39 5.30
C LEU A 37 -3.19 -12.82 5.48
N LEU A 38 -3.83 -13.79 4.83
CA LEU A 38 -3.49 -15.21 4.92
C LEU A 38 -2.26 -15.55 4.08
N ASN A 39 -2.28 -15.19 2.79
CA ASN A 39 -1.30 -15.67 1.83
C ASN A 39 -0.19 -14.65 1.49
N GLY A 40 -0.32 -13.41 1.97
CA GLY A 40 0.49 -12.31 1.50
C GLY A 40 0.24 -12.01 0.02
N PHE A 41 0.96 -11.03 -0.51
CA PHE A 41 0.81 -10.58 -1.89
C PHE A 41 2.14 -10.30 -2.56
N ASN A 42 2.14 -10.26 -3.89
CA ASN A 42 3.30 -9.90 -4.69
C ASN A 42 2.94 -8.76 -5.66
N ASN A 43 3.93 -8.30 -6.43
CA ASN A 43 3.71 -7.24 -7.42
C ASN A 43 2.58 -7.59 -8.41
N ARG A 44 2.49 -8.86 -8.87
CA ARG A 44 1.45 -9.32 -9.80
C ARG A 44 0.06 -9.20 -9.23
N CYS A 45 -0.16 -9.69 -8.00
CA CYS A 45 -1.45 -9.59 -7.33
C CYS A 45 -1.89 -8.13 -7.14
N ILE A 46 -0.96 -7.24 -6.78
CA ILE A 46 -1.28 -5.83 -6.56
C ILE A 46 -1.63 -5.12 -7.86
N ARG A 47 -0.81 -5.26 -8.90
CA ARG A 47 -1.07 -4.54 -10.16
C ARG A 47 -2.34 -5.01 -10.86
N GLN A 48 -2.69 -6.30 -10.75
CA GLN A 48 -3.95 -6.85 -11.28
C GLN A 48 -5.20 -6.24 -10.63
N ARG A 49 -5.10 -5.71 -9.40
CA ARG A 49 -6.22 -5.04 -8.72
C ARG A 49 -6.20 -3.52 -8.85
N LEU A 50 -5.04 -2.93 -9.11
CA LEU A 50 -4.89 -1.48 -9.16
C LEU A 50 -5.03 -0.91 -10.57
N TYR A 51 -4.62 -1.65 -11.59
CA TYR A 51 -4.48 -1.14 -12.96
C TYR A 51 -5.12 -2.09 -13.97
N GLU A 52 -5.74 -1.53 -15.00
CA GLU A 52 -6.35 -2.28 -16.11
C GLU A 52 -5.26 -2.94 -16.97
N ASP A 53 -4.30 -2.15 -17.45
CA ASP A 53 -3.12 -2.64 -18.17
C ASP A 53 -2.05 -3.18 -17.21
N SER A 54 -2.39 -4.28 -16.55
CA SER A 54 -1.55 -4.88 -15.49
C SER A 54 -0.27 -5.55 -16.00
N SER A 55 -0.10 -5.70 -17.32
CA SER A 55 1.02 -6.42 -17.93
C SER A 55 2.11 -5.50 -18.48
N SER A 56 1.85 -4.19 -18.66
CA SER A 56 2.87 -3.32 -19.23
C SER A 56 4.10 -3.12 -18.31
N PRO A 57 5.31 -3.00 -18.89
CA PRO A 57 6.54 -2.71 -18.14
C PRO A 57 6.41 -1.46 -17.25
N LYS A 58 5.67 -0.46 -17.72
CA LYS A 58 5.39 0.79 -16.98
C LYS A 58 4.66 0.51 -15.67
N VAL A 59 3.59 -0.29 -15.70
CA VAL A 59 2.78 -0.64 -14.53
C VAL A 59 3.55 -1.55 -13.57
N ILE A 60 4.31 -2.51 -14.10
CA ILE A 60 5.18 -3.38 -13.28
C ILE A 60 6.18 -2.52 -12.49
N GLY A 61 6.85 -1.57 -13.17
CA GLY A 61 7.78 -0.64 -12.54
C GLY A 61 7.11 0.30 -11.52
N LYS A 62 5.93 0.83 -11.86
CA LYS A 62 5.13 1.68 -10.94
C LYS A 62 4.79 0.92 -9.65
N THR A 63 4.34 -0.32 -9.78
CA THR A 63 3.98 -1.18 -8.65
C THR A 63 5.20 -1.55 -7.80
N THR A 64 6.37 -1.79 -8.42
CA THR A 64 7.61 -2.03 -7.66
C THR A 64 7.99 -0.83 -6.82
N ARG A 65 7.91 0.39 -7.37
CA ARG A 65 8.17 1.62 -6.60
C ARG A 65 7.17 1.83 -5.47
N LEU A 66 5.89 1.55 -5.72
CA LEU A 66 4.84 1.60 -4.70
C LEU A 66 5.14 0.65 -3.52
N LEU A 67 5.46 -0.62 -3.82
CA LEU A 67 5.81 -1.60 -2.78
C LEU A 67 7.07 -1.21 -2.01
N ALA A 68 8.08 -0.66 -2.69
CA ALA A 68 9.28 -0.16 -2.02
C ALA A 68 8.97 1.00 -1.08
N LYS A 69 8.10 1.93 -1.50
CA LYS A 69 7.64 3.06 -0.68
C LYS A 69 6.83 2.59 0.53
N LEU A 70 5.87 1.70 0.34
CA LEU A 70 5.10 1.08 1.44
C LEU A 70 6.02 0.39 2.46
N LYS A 71 7.05 -0.33 1.98
CA LYS A 71 8.03 -1.00 2.83
C LYS A 71 8.89 0.01 3.59
N ALA A 72 9.37 1.06 2.93
CA ALA A 72 10.16 2.12 3.57
C ALA A 72 9.37 2.79 4.71
N HIS A 73 8.09 3.05 4.48
CA HIS A 73 7.17 3.59 5.50
C HIS A 73 6.73 2.58 6.57
N GLY A 74 7.14 1.31 6.45
CA GLY A 74 6.86 0.27 7.44
C GLY A 74 5.42 -0.26 7.40
N ILE A 75 4.66 0.02 6.34
CA ILE A 75 3.29 -0.48 6.15
C ILE A 75 3.31 -1.96 5.77
N ILE A 76 4.29 -2.36 4.97
CA ILE A 76 4.47 -3.75 4.55
C ILE A 76 5.87 -4.24 4.90
N LYS A 77 6.02 -5.56 5.06
CA LYS A 77 7.32 -6.23 5.16
C LYS A 77 7.47 -7.24 4.03
N LYS A 78 8.69 -7.38 3.50
CA LYS A 78 9.02 -8.42 2.52
C LYS A 78 9.40 -9.70 3.25
N VAL A 79 8.93 -10.84 2.75
CA VAL A 79 9.34 -12.15 3.27
C VAL A 79 10.70 -12.53 2.68
N PRO A 80 11.68 -12.93 3.50
CA PRO A 80 12.96 -13.42 3.01
C PRO A 80 12.77 -14.60 2.06
N ARG A 81 13.57 -14.64 0.98
CA ARG A 81 13.58 -15.75 -0.02
C ARG A 81 12.24 -16.03 -0.72
N LYS A 82 11.20 -15.22 -0.49
CA LYS A 82 9.92 -15.29 -1.20
C LYS A 82 9.65 -13.95 -1.88
N ASN A 83 9.02 -13.99 -3.05
CA ASN A 83 8.56 -12.76 -3.70
C ASN A 83 7.22 -12.27 -3.12
N ARG A 84 7.09 -12.27 -1.79
CA ARG A 84 5.83 -11.94 -1.09
C ARG A 84 6.04 -10.84 -0.05
N TYR A 85 4.97 -10.12 0.19
CA TYR A 85 4.83 -9.07 1.18
C TYR A 85 3.64 -9.35 2.08
N TYR A 86 3.72 -8.88 3.31
CA TYR A 86 2.62 -8.88 4.27
C TYR A 86 2.47 -7.50 4.89
N LEU A 87 1.24 -7.14 5.25
CA LEU A 87 1.01 -6.01 6.14
C LEU A 87 1.70 -6.22 7.49
N THR A 88 2.36 -5.18 7.99
CA THR A 88 2.86 -5.13 9.37
C THR A 88 1.71 -4.81 10.33
N SER A 89 1.88 -5.00 11.64
CA SER A 89 0.87 -4.61 12.64
C SER A 89 0.52 -3.12 12.53
N ARG A 90 1.55 -2.26 12.45
CA ARG A 90 1.39 -0.82 12.18
C ARG A 90 0.67 -0.55 10.86
N GLY A 91 0.98 -1.31 9.80
CA GLY A 91 0.32 -1.18 8.51
C GLY A 91 -1.18 -1.47 8.58
N ARG A 92 -1.57 -2.48 9.38
CA ARG A 92 -2.98 -2.80 9.62
C ARG A 92 -3.69 -1.68 10.38
N GLU A 93 -3.10 -1.20 11.48
CA GLU A 93 -3.65 -0.10 12.27
C GLU A 93 -3.91 1.13 11.41
N VAL A 94 -2.88 1.61 10.71
CA VAL A 94 -2.98 2.76 9.79
C VAL A 94 -4.07 2.55 8.74
N THR A 95 -4.07 1.39 8.08
CA THR A 95 -5.00 1.12 6.99
C THR A 95 -6.43 1.10 7.52
N ASN A 96 -6.67 0.44 8.65
CA ASN A 96 -7.98 0.36 9.27
C ASN A 96 -8.46 1.73 9.73
N THR A 97 -7.62 2.51 10.42
CA THR A 97 -7.99 3.86 10.87
C THR A 97 -8.38 4.76 9.70
N LEU A 98 -7.58 4.77 8.62
CA LEU A 98 -7.87 5.61 7.45
C LEU A 98 -9.14 5.16 6.72
N LEU A 99 -9.33 3.85 6.51
CA LEU A 99 -10.51 3.35 5.80
C LEU A 99 -11.80 3.53 6.61
N LEU A 100 -11.75 3.37 7.93
CA LEU A 100 -12.88 3.64 8.81
C LEU A 100 -13.23 5.13 8.85
N PHE A 101 -12.22 6.00 8.96
CA PHE A 101 -12.43 7.45 8.91
C PHE A 101 -13.11 7.87 7.61
N LEU A 102 -12.57 7.44 6.46
CA LEU A 102 -13.14 7.75 5.15
C LEU A 102 -14.54 7.16 4.96
N GLY A 103 -14.81 5.97 5.49
CA GLY A 103 -16.14 5.38 5.47
C GLY A 103 -17.16 6.19 6.26
N LYS A 104 -16.77 6.71 7.44
CA LYS A 104 -17.62 7.60 8.24
C LYS A 104 -17.89 8.93 7.54
N GLU A 105 -16.87 9.54 6.94
CA GLU A 105 -17.03 10.80 6.19
C GLU A 105 -18.02 10.65 5.03
N LEU A 106 -17.97 9.54 4.28
CA LEU A 106 -18.92 9.28 3.19
C LEU A 106 -20.36 9.12 3.70
N LEU A 107 -20.55 8.46 4.85
CA LEU A 107 -21.88 8.27 5.46
C LEU A 107 -22.45 9.59 6.01
N ASN A 108 -21.59 10.48 6.53
CA ASN A 108 -22.00 11.77 7.08
C ASN A 108 -22.23 12.85 6.01
N ALA A 109 -21.73 12.63 4.78
CA ALA A 109 -21.92 13.52 3.64
C ALA A 109 -23.13 13.14 2.76
N SER A 110 -23.87 12.08 3.14
CA SER A 110 -25.08 11.57 2.49
C SER A 110 -26.33 11.99 3.28
#